data_AF-A0AAW3DP95-F1
#
_entry.id   AF-A0AAW3DP95-F1
#
_cell.length_a   1.000
_cell.length_b   1.000
_cell.length_c   1.000
_cell.angle_alpha   90.00
_cell.angle_beta   90.00
_cell.angle_gamma   90.00
#
_symmetry.space_group_name_H-M   'P 1'
#
loop_
_entity.id
_entity.type
_entity.pdbx_description
1 polymer ?
#
loop_
_entity_poly.entity_id
_entity_poly.type
_entity_poly.pdbx_seq_one_letter_code
_entity_poly.pdbx_strand_id
1 'polypeptide(L)'
;YRYSQFYTEDEFCHYNMFNHYFFGGEAARETCRKFLCQDSGEKVIMVTDPPFGGLVEALASSFKKLMSMWKETEKEGHNNQEMPMFWIFPYFFESRILEFFPSFSMMDYQVDYDNHALYKHGKTGRRQSPVRIFTNLPPSMIVLPAEEGYRFCHICQRYVSSGNQHCEICDSCTSKDGRRWKHCVLCKRCVKPSWFHCNSCNCCALPNHTCEKTDAGCFVCGKAGHKRSACPSLSHT
;
A
#
# COMPACT_ATOMS: atom_id res chain seq x y z
N TYR A 1 17.57 -14.40 10.77
CA TYR A 1 18.68 -14.81 11.65
C TYR A 1 20.05 -14.35 11.18
N ARG A 2 20.47 -14.44 9.90
CA ARG A 2 21.85 -14.03 9.47
C ARG A 2 22.29 -12.63 9.95
N TYR A 3 21.40 -11.65 9.94
CA TYR A 3 21.68 -10.28 10.41
C TYR A 3 21.99 -10.17 11.91
N SER A 4 21.61 -11.15 12.74
CA SER A 4 21.92 -11.14 14.18
C SER A 4 23.41 -11.25 14.50
N GLN A 5 24.25 -11.52 13.49
CA GLN A 5 25.70 -11.58 13.65
C GLN A 5 26.35 -10.20 13.55
N PHE A 6 25.62 -9.19 13.05
CA PHE A 6 26.15 -7.85 12.76
C PHE A 6 25.54 -6.76 13.65
N TYR A 7 24.40 -7.06 14.29
CA TYR A 7 23.62 -6.10 15.07
C TYR A 7 23.40 -6.60 16.48
N THR A 8 23.38 -5.67 17.43
CA THR A 8 23.10 -5.98 18.83
C THR A 8 21.61 -6.25 19.06
N GLU A 9 21.25 -6.76 20.25
CA GLU A 9 19.86 -7.04 20.62
C GLU A 9 18.98 -5.77 20.64
N ASP A 10 19.58 -4.60 20.81
CA ASP A 10 18.90 -3.29 20.77
C ASP A 10 18.62 -2.82 19.34
N GLU A 11 19.28 -3.39 18.34
CA GLU A 11 19.18 -3.00 16.92
C GLU A 11 18.48 -4.06 16.06
N PHE A 12 18.44 -5.31 16.51
CA PHE A 12 17.88 -6.42 15.74
C PHE A 12 17.06 -7.41 16.58
N CYS A 13 15.84 -7.67 16.12
CA CYS A 13 15.01 -8.76 16.60
C CYS A 13 14.80 -9.80 15.49
N HIS A 14 15.04 -11.08 15.79
CA HIS A 14 14.57 -12.15 14.90
C HIS A 14 13.05 -12.26 15.04
N TYR A 15 12.33 -11.71 14.05
CA TYR A 15 10.88 -11.53 14.06
C TYR A 15 10.24 -12.12 12.80
N ASN A 16 9.09 -12.76 12.96
CA ASN A 16 8.26 -13.21 11.84
C ASN A 16 7.06 -12.28 11.65
N MET A 17 7.04 -11.61 10.50
CA MET A 17 6.07 -10.58 10.14
C MET A 17 4.67 -11.13 9.80
N PHE A 18 4.51 -12.43 9.55
CA PHE A 18 3.21 -13.00 9.20
C PHE A 18 2.38 -13.41 10.42
N ASN A 19 3.02 -13.68 11.55
CA ASN A 19 2.34 -14.17 12.76
C ASN A 19 2.71 -13.38 14.02
N HIS A 20 3.48 -12.29 13.89
CA HIS A 20 3.94 -11.47 15.00
C HIS A 20 4.73 -12.28 16.06
N TYR A 21 5.61 -13.17 15.60
CA TYR A 21 6.39 -14.04 16.48
C TYR A 21 7.83 -13.53 16.67
N PHE A 22 8.23 -13.36 17.92
CA PHE A 22 9.61 -13.02 18.32
C PHE A 22 10.36 -14.29 18.70
N PHE A 23 11.38 -14.66 17.92
CA PHE A 23 12.17 -15.86 18.19
C PHE A 23 13.08 -15.72 19.41
N GLY A 24 13.39 -14.48 19.83
CA GLY A 24 14.07 -14.18 21.09
C GLY A 24 13.13 -14.18 22.32
N GLY A 25 11.89 -14.63 22.16
CA GLY A 25 10.91 -14.70 23.25
C GLY A 25 10.51 -13.33 23.81
N GLU A 26 10.14 -13.31 25.09
CA GLU A 26 9.62 -12.11 25.75
C GLU A 26 10.67 -11.00 25.86
N ALA A 27 11.95 -11.34 26.02
CA ALA A 27 13.02 -10.34 26.08
C ALA A 27 13.09 -9.50 24.79
N ALA A 28 13.07 -10.14 23.62
CA ALA A 28 13.08 -9.44 22.33
C ALA A 28 11.79 -8.65 22.09
N ARG A 29 10.64 -9.19 22.50
CA ARG A 29 9.35 -8.48 22.45
C ARG A 29 9.39 -7.20 23.29
N GLU A 30 9.93 -7.29 24.50
CA GLU A 30 10.04 -6.16 25.42
C GLU A 30 11.06 -5.12 24.96
N THR A 31 12.19 -5.52 24.35
CA THR A 31 13.13 -4.60 23.71
C THR A 31 12.43 -3.81 22.59
N CYS A 32 11.68 -4.49 21.72
CA CYS A 32 10.90 -3.83 20.68
C CYS A 32 9.85 -2.87 21.26
N ARG A 33 9.12 -3.29 22.31
CA ARG A 33 8.13 -2.45 22.99
C ARG A 33 8.77 -1.19 23.57
N LYS A 34 9.88 -1.33 24.31
CA LYS A 34 10.63 -0.21 24.88
C LYS A 34 11.11 0.77 23.82
N PHE A 35 11.61 0.28 22.69
CA PHE A 35 12.01 1.12 21.56
C PHE A 35 10.82 1.92 20.99
N LEU A 36 9.69 1.25 20.74
CA LEU A 36 8.48 1.91 20.23
C LEU A 36 7.95 2.97 21.20
N CYS A 37 8.06 2.71 22.50
CA CYS A 37 7.56 3.55 23.58
C CYS A 37 8.58 4.62 24.06
N GLN A 38 9.80 4.63 23.52
CA GLN A 38 10.83 5.58 23.91
C GLN A 38 10.36 7.01 23.63
N ASP A 39 10.76 7.97 24.49
CA ASP A 39 10.36 9.37 24.39
C ASP A 39 8.84 9.55 24.25
N SER A 40 8.06 8.77 25.01
CA SER A 40 6.58 8.73 24.95
C SER A 40 6.01 8.35 23.58
N GLY A 41 6.78 7.62 22.76
CA GLY A 41 6.41 7.24 21.40
C GLY A 41 6.54 8.38 20.39
N GLU A 42 7.10 9.53 20.79
CA GLU A 42 7.37 10.64 19.89
C GLU A 42 8.48 10.27 18.88
N LYS A 43 8.40 10.84 17.67
CA LYS A 43 9.45 10.71 16.63
C LYS A 43 9.72 9.29 16.13
N VAL A 44 8.79 8.36 16.31
CA VAL A 44 8.86 7.01 15.73
C VAL A 44 8.07 6.95 14.42
N ILE A 45 8.66 6.32 13.40
CA ILE A 45 7.99 5.92 12.16
C ILE A 45 8.30 4.45 11.86
N MET A 46 7.27 3.66 11.55
CA MET A 46 7.46 2.27 11.10
C MET A 46 7.61 2.22 9.58
N VAL A 47 8.76 1.74 9.09
CA VAL A 47 9.01 1.53 7.66
C VAL A 47 9.02 0.03 7.36
N THR A 48 8.22 -0.43 6.40
CA THR A 48 8.12 -1.85 6.03
C THR A 48 8.24 -2.06 4.54
N ASP A 49 8.96 -3.12 4.15
CA ASP A 49 9.00 -3.64 2.78
C ASP A 49 8.82 -5.18 2.82
N PRO A 50 7.58 -5.65 3.06
CA PRO A 50 7.29 -7.07 3.24
C PRO A 50 7.31 -7.85 1.92
N PRO A 51 7.48 -9.20 1.97
CA PRO A 51 7.39 -10.04 0.78
C PRO A 51 6.05 -9.88 0.05
N PHE A 52 6.08 -9.46 -1.22
CA PHE A 52 4.87 -9.17 -2.01
C PHE A 52 3.96 -10.38 -2.27
N GLY A 53 4.52 -11.58 -2.25
CA GLY A 53 3.78 -12.84 -2.42
C GLY A 53 3.05 -13.30 -1.15
N GLY A 54 3.22 -12.60 -0.03
CA GLY A 54 2.58 -12.92 1.25
C GLY A 54 1.10 -12.54 1.33
N LEU A 55 0.40 -13.06 2.33
CA LEU A 55 -0.98 -12.68 2.64
C LEU A 55 -1.01 -11.28 3.27
N VAL A 56 -1.55 -10.30 2.53
CA VAL A 56 -1.69 -8.90 2.97
C VAL A 56 -2.40 -8.78 4.33
N GLU A 57 -3.41 -9.62 4.57
CA GLU A 57 -4.17 -9.66 5.82
C GLU A 57 -3.29 -10.06 7.03
N ALA A 58 -2.42 -11.05 6.87
CA ALA A 58 -1.51 -11.49 7.93
C ALA A 58 -0.46 -10.41 8.26
N LEU A 59 0.04 -9.71 7.24
CA LEU A 59 0.91 -8.55 7.41
C LEU A 59 0.18 -7.42 8.15
N ALA A 60 -1.02 -7.06 7.71
CA ALA A 60 -1.84 -6.03 8.34
C ALA A 60 -2.14 -6.35 9.81
N SER A 61 -2.47 -7.61 10.13
CA SER A 61 -2.66 -8.08 11.51
C SER A 61 -1.41 -7.87 12.36
N SER A 62 -0.23 -8.21 11.85
CA SER A 62 1.03 -8.03 12.56
C SER A 62 1.42 -6.56 12.73
N PHE A 63 1.16 -5.71 11.73
CA PHE A 63 1.35 -4.26 11.84
C PHE A 63 0.43 -3.64 12.88
N LYS A 64 -0.85 -4.03 12.92
CA LYS A 64 -1.79 -3.58 13.97
C LYS A 64 -1.32 -3.95 15.38
N LYS A 65 -0.70 -5.11 15.56
CA LYS A 65 -0.10 -5.51 16.84
C LYS A 65 1.09 -4.63 17.23
N LEU A 66 1.97 -4.31 16.29
CA LEU A 66 3.08 -3.37 16.53
C LEU A 66 2.56 -1.96 16.85
N MET A 67 1.55 -1.48 16.13
CA MET A 67 0.90 -0.21 16.43
C MET A 67 0.22 -0.21 17.80
N SER A 68 -0.35 -1.34 18.22
CA SER A 68 -0.91 -1.50 19.56
C SER A 68 0.17 -1.38 20.64
N MET A 69 1.33 -2.03 20.45
CA MET A 69 2.47 -1.91 21.36
C MET A 69 2.93 -0.45 21.50
N TRP A 70 2.95 0.30 20.40
CA TRP A 70 3.28 1.74 20.40
C TRP A 70 2.24 2.58 21.17
N LYS A 71 0.95 2.23 21.14
CA LYS A 71 -0.11 2.97 21.85
C LYS A 71 -0.15 2.73 23.36
N GLU A 72 0.50 1.69 23.88
CA GLU A 72 0.47 1.35 25.32
C GLU A 72 1.09 2.45 26.22
N THR A 73 1.82 3.42 25.66
CA THR A 73 2.33 4.60 26.38
C THR A 73 1.33 5.71 26.63
N GLU A 74 0.18 5.72 25.95
CA GLU A 74 -0.85 6.75 26.10
C GLU A 74 -1.61 6.54 27.43
N LYS A 75 -1.01 6.96 28.55
CA LYS A 75 -1.74 7.15 29.81
C LYS A 75 -2.78 8.26 29.61
N GLU A 76 -4.05 7.87 29.49
CA GLU A 76 -5.24 8.72 29.72
C GLU A 76 -5.32 10.05 28.93
N GLY A 77 -4.60 10.17 27.82
CA GLY A 77 -4.68 11.30 26.90
C GLY A 77 -5.53 10.94 25.68
N HIS A 78 -6.56 11.73 25.38
CA HIS A 78 -7.43 11.60 24.21
C HIS A 78 -6.72 11.92 22.88
N ASN A 79 -5.51 11.42 22.62
CA ASN A 79 -4.88 11.65 21.34
C ASN A 79 -5.20 10.47 20.41
N ASN A 80 -6.10 10.70 19.46
CA ASN A 80 -6.52 9.69 18.47
C ASN A 80 -5.44 9.46 17.39
N GLN A 81 -4.17 9.63 17.75
CA GLN A 81 -3.04 9.61 16.83
C GLN A 81 -2.73 8.17 16.42
N GLU A 82 -2.59 7.95 15.12
CA GLU A 82 -2.13 6.69 14.57
C GLU A 82 -0.59 6.72 14.45
N MET A 83 0.06 5.58 14.71
CA MET A 83 1.50 5.44 14.53
C MET A 83 1.87 5.81 13.09
N PRO A 84 2.81 6.76 12.86
CA PRO A 84 3.31 7.05 11.52
C PRO A 84 3.89 5.80 10.86
N MET A 85 3.48 5.51 9.63
CA MET A 85 3.94 4.32 8.91
C MET A 85 4.21 4.61 7.43
N PHE A 86 5.30 4.04 6.91
CA PHE A 86 5.54 3.81 5.49
C PHE A 86 5.45 2.31 5.20
N TRP A 87 4.44 1.91 4.45
CA TRP A 87 4.32 0.56 3.91
C TRP A 87 4.69 0.58 2.42
N ILE A 88 5.86 0.04 2.10
CA ILE A 88 6.35 -0.11 0.73
C ILE A 88 5.72 -1.36 0.13
N PHE A 89 4.88 -1.19 -0.90
CA PHE A 89 4.16 -2.31 -1.50
C PHE A 89 3.70 -2.01 -2.95
N PRO A 90 3.34 -3.01 -3.76
CA PRO A 90 2.91 -2.77 -5.14
C PRO A 90 1.58 -2.02 -5.23
N TYR A 91 1.48 -1.03 -6.11
CA TYR A 91 0.30 -0.14 -6.24
C TYR A 91 -1.01 -0.88 -6.51
N PHE A 92 -0.95 -2.09 -7.09
CA PHE A 92 -2.14 -2.88 -7.40
C PHE A 92 -2.78 -3.55 -6.18
N PHE A 93 -2.13 -3.48 -5.00
CA PHE A 93 -2.68 -3.89 -3.72
C PHE A 93 -3.36 -2.76 -2.94
N GLU A 94 -3.37 -1.51 -3.45
CA GLU A 94 -3.94 -0.34 -2.78
C GLU A 94 -5.32 -0.61 -2.16
N SER A 95 -6.27 -1.16 -2.93
CA SER A 95 -7.62 -1.44 -2.41
C SER A 95 -7.61 -2.34 -1.19
N ARG A 96 -6.75 -3.38 -1.15
CA ARG A 96 -6.64 -4.28 0.00
C ARG A 96 -5.94 -3.61 1.18
N ILE A 97 -4.94 -2.76 0.94
CA ILE A 97 -4.26 -2.02 2.01
C ILE A 97 -5.25 -1.07 2.68
N LEU A 98 -6.03 -0.32 1.89
CA LEU A 98 -7.01 0.64 2.39
C LEU A 98 -8.20 -0.02 3.13
N GLU A 99 -8.52 -1.28 2.81
CA GLU A 99 -9.48 -2.08 3.61
C GLU A 99 -8.99 -2.27 5.06
N PHE A 100 -7.68 -2.42 5.28
CA PHE A 100 -7.11 -2.60 6.62
C PHE A 100 -6.68 -1.29 7.29
N PHE A 101 -6.25 -0.31 6.50
CA PHE A 101 -5.74 1.00 6.92
C PHE A 101 -6.37 2.13 6.08
N PRO A 102 -7.61 2.55 6.40
CA PRO A 102 -8.34 3.54 5.61
C PRO A 102 -7.73 4.95 5.61
N SER A 103 -6.90 5.26 6.62
CA SER A 103 -6.16 6.53 6.73
C SER A 103 -4.99 6.64 5.75
N PHE A 104 -4.60 5.54 5.11
CA PHE A 104 -3.42 5.52 4.26
C PHE A 104 -3.72 6.17 2.91
N SER A 105 -2.68 6.74 2.32
CA SER A 105 -2.67 7.24 0.96
C SER A 105 -1.45 6.71 0.23
N MET A 106 -1.57 6.52 -1.08
CA MET A 106 -0.48 6.04 -1.93
C MET A 106 0.31 7.23 -2.50
N MET A 107 1.61 7.27 -2.21
CA MET A 107 2.54 8.21 -2.82
C MET A 107 2.84 7.83 -4.28
N ASP A 108 3.24 8.81 -5.10
CA ASP A 108 3.59 8.56 -6.50
C ASP A 108 5.06 8.12 -6.70
N TYR A 109 5.87 8.14 -5.62
CA TYR A 109 7.28 7.75 -5.66
C TYR A 109 7.44 6.28 -6.06
N GLN A 110 8.23 6.04 -7.10
CA GLN A 110 8.50 4.73 -7.65
C GLN A 110 9.74 4.15 -6.97
N VAL A 111 9.54 3.27 -5.99
CA VAL A 111 10.65 2.61 -5.28
C VAL A 111 11.32 1.62 -6.24
N ASP A 112 12.59 1.85 -6.56
CA ASP A 112 13.38 1.00 -7.46
C ASP A 112 14.26 0.03 -6.67
N TYR A 113 14.52 -1.14 -7.25
CA TYR A 113 15.29 -2.22 -6.61
C TYR A 113 16.44 -2.68 -7.51
N ASP A 114 17.66 -2.74 -6.96
CA ASP A 114 18.85 -3.16 -7.71
C ASP A 114 18.72 -4.59 -8.30
N ASN A 115 18.12 -5.50 -7.53
CA ASN A 115 18.17 -6.95 -7.78
C ASN A 115 16.82 -7.60 -8.13
N HIS A 116 15.72 -6.83 -8.23
CA HIS A 116 14.41 -7.42 -8.50
C HIS A 116 14.10 -7.51 -10.00
N ALA A 117 14.02 -8.73 -10.55
CA ALA A 117 13.82 -8.98 -11.99
C ALA A 117 12.58 -8.26 -12.59
N LEU A 118 11.51 -8.10 -11.81
CA LEU A 118 10.26 -7.45 -12.24
C LEU A 118 10.10 -5.99 -11.79
N TYR A 119 10.92 -5.51 -10.85
CA TYR A 119 10.73 -4.23 -10.14
C TYR A 119 11.99 -3.35 -10.20
N LYS A 120 12.71 -3.44 -11.31
CA LYS A 120 13.87 -2.60 -11.62
C LYS A 120 13.62 -1.77 -12.87
N HIS A 121 14.11 -0.55 -12.90
CA HIS A 121 14.23 0.24 -14.11
C HIS A 121 15.32 -0.36 -15.02
N GLY A 122 15.05 -0.60 -16.31
CA GLY A 122 16.10 -1.07 -17.23
C GLY A 122 15.63 -1.64 -18.57
N LYS A 123 16.62 -1.97 -19.43
CA LYS A 123 16.40 -2.48 -20.81
C LYS A 123 15.71 -3.85 -20.87
N THR A 124 15.80 -4.65 -19.80
CA THR A 124 15.26 -6.03 -19.71
C THR A 124 14.13 -6.19 -18.69
N GLY A 125 13.78 -5.12 -17.95
CA GLY A 125 12.72 -5.11 -16.93
C GLY A 125 11.50 -4.30 -17.37
N ARG A 126 10.53 -4.10 -16.46
CA ARG A 126 9.47 -3.09 -16.69
C ARG A 126 10.12 -1.71 -16.73
N ARG A 127 9.65 -0.84 -17.62
CA ARG A 127 10.16 0.54 -17.72
C ARG A 127 10.01 1.33 -16.42
N GLN A 128 9.15 0.90 -15.48
CA GLN A 128 8.85 1.58 -14.23
C GLN A 128 8.54 0.54 -13.15
N SER A 129 9.06 0.73 -11.93
CA SER A 129 8.72 -0.11 -10.79
C SER A 129 7.23 0.03 -10.45
N PRO A 130 6.51 -1.04 -10.10
CA PRO A 130 5.14 -0.98 -9.61
C PRO A 130 5.06 -0.76 -8.09
N VAL A 131 6.19 -0.64 -7.39
CA VAL A 131 6.23 -0.49 -5.93
C VAL A 131 6.11 0.99 -5.54
N ARG A 132 5.21 1.28 -4.60
CA ARG A 132 4.93 2.62 -4.07
C ARG A 132 5.01 2.61 -2.55
N ILE A 133 5.00 3.80 -1.96
CA ILE A 133 4.89 3.99 -0.51
C ILE A 133 3.43 4.28 -0.18
N PHE A 134 2.87 3.53 0.78
CA PHE A 134 1.59 3.84 1.42
C PHE A 134 1.84 4.41 2.81
N THR A 135 1.15 5.50 3.16
CA THR A 135 1.37 6.17 4.44
C THR A 135 0.13 6.88 4.97
N ASN A 136 0.01 6.96 6.29
CA ASN A 136 -0.96 7.82 6.99
C ASN A 136 -0.44 9.25 7.25
N LEU A 137 0.79 9.58 6.83
CA LEU A 137 1.28 10.95 6.86
C LEU A 137 0.59 11.80 5.78
N PRO A 138 0.35 13.10 6.03
CA PRO A 138 -0.15 14.01 5.01
C PRO A 138 0.78 14.03 3.78
N PRO A 139 0.29 13.71 2.57
CA PRO A 139 1.13 13.65 1.37
C PRO A 139 1.83 14.96 1.00
N SER A 140 1.28 16.10 1.46
CA SER A 140 1.88 17.42 1.27
C SER A 140 3.19 17.62 2.03
N MET A 141 3.42 16.85 3.12
CA MET A 141 4.64 16.94 3.93
C MET A 141 5.82 16.22 3.30
N ILE A 142 5.59 15.32 2.34
CA ILE A 142 6.64 14.48 1.77
C ILE A 142 7.04 15.02 0.40
N VAL A 143 8.24 15.59 0.34
CA VAL A 143 8.84 16.15 -0.88
C VAL A 143 9.48 15.03 -1.70
N LEU A 144 9.17 14.96 -3.01
CA LEU A 144 9.81 14.02 -3.93
C LEU A 144 10.85 14.74 -4.81
N PRO A 145 11.96 14.07 -5.17
CA PRO A 145 13.08 14.67 -5.88
C PRO A 145 12.70 15.16 -7.29
N ALA A 146 12.89 16.45 -7.57
CA ALA A 146 12.55 17.03 -8.87
C ALA A 146 13.48 16.51 -9.99
N GLU A 147 14.73 16.27 -9.64
CA GLU A 147 15.79 15.69 -10.48
C GLU A 147 15.46 14.28 -10.99
N GLU A 148 14.60 13.54 -10.29
CA GLU A 148 14.08 12.24 -10.73
C GLU A 148 12.76 12.35 -11.51
N GLY A 149 12.32 13.57 -11.83
CA GLY A 149 11.13 13.83 -12.64
C GLY A 149 9.82 13.87 -11.86
N TYR A 150 9.85 14.25 -10.57
CA TYR A 150 8.64 14.53 -9.80
C TYR A 150 8.33 16.04 -9.75
N ARG A 151 7.06 16.39 -9.56
CA ARG A 151 6.58 17.76 -9.45
C ARG A 151 5.47 17.86 -8.40
N PHE A 152 5.29 19.03 -7.80
CA PHE A 152 4.16 19.27 -6.91
C PHE A 152 2.87 19.51 -7.70
N CYS A 153 1.77 18.89 -7.30
CA CYS A 153 0.43 19.22 -7.78
C CYS A 153 -0.29 20.07 -6.75
N HIS A 154 -0.52 21.35 -7.07
CA HIS A 154 -1.19 22.31 -6.17
C HIS A 154 -2.68 21.99 -5.95
N ILE A 155 -3.32 21.22 -6.84
CA ILE A 155 -4.73 20.86 -6.67
C ILE A 155 -4.84 19.70 -5.66
N CYS A 156 -4.09 18.61 -5.90
CA CYS A 156 -4.07 17.45 -4.99
C CYS A 156 -3.23 17.65 -3.73
N GLN A 157 -2.48 18.75 -3.61
CA GLN A 157 -1.55 19.04 -2.51
C GLN A 157 -0.56 17.89 -2.23
N ARG A 158 0.05 17.34 -3.29
CA ARG A 158 1.03 16.23 -3.18
C ARG A 158 2.01 16.23 -4.34
N TYR A 159 3.16 15.60 -4.15
CA TYR A 159 4.11 15.34 -5.23
C TYR A 159 3.64 14.16 -6.11
N VAL A 160 3.82 14.33 -7.42
CA VAL A 160 3.42 13.37 -8.46
C VAL A 160 4.52 13.25 -9.51
N SER A 161 4.58 12.12 -10.21
CA SER A 161 5.44 11.95 -11.38
C SER A 161 5.05 12.98 -12.45
N SER A 162 6.03 13.52 -13.17
CA SER A 162 5.78 14.54 -14.20
C SER A 162 4.81 14.08 -15.30
N GLY A 163 4.80 12.77 -15.61
CA GLY A 163 3.86 12.18 -16.56
C GLY A 163 2.45 11.92 -16.00
N ASN A 164 2.26 11.96 -14.68
CA ASN A 164 0.95 11.88 -14.04
C ASN A 164 0.24 13.23 -14.13
N GLN A 165 -0.77 13.32 -14.99
CA GLN A 165 -1.54 14.55 -15.20
C GLN A 165 -2.78 14.55 -14.33
N HIS A 166 -3.10 15.71 -13.74
CA HIS A 166 -4.34 15.88 -12.96
C HIS A 166 -5.54 15.67 -13.88
N CYS A 167 -6.48 14.84 -13.47
CA CYS A 167 -7.76 14.73 -14.14
C CYS A 167 -8.75 15.67 -13.49
N GLU A 168 -9.16 16.73 -14.19
CA GLU A 168 -10.16 17.70 -13.71
C GLU A 168 -11.52 17.06 -13.43
N ILE A 169 -11.89 15.99 -14.15
CA ILE A 169 -13.18 15.30 -13.97
C ILE A 169 -13.18 14.41 -12.71
N CYS A 170 -12.06 13.72 -12.44
CA CYS A 170 -11.92 12.91 -11.23
C CYS A 170 -11.43 13.71 -10.02
N ASP A 171 -11.05 14.97 -10.24
CA ASP A 171 -10.32 15.82 -9.33
C ASP A 171 -9.12 15.13 -8.65
N SER A 172 -8.32 14.41 -9.44
CA SER A 172 -7.22 13.62 -8.92
C SER A 172 -6.13 13.34 -9.95
N CYS A 173 -4.88 13.29 -9.49
CA CYS A 173 -3.75 12.71 -10.21
C CYS A 173 -3.81 11.18 -10.09
N THR A 174 -4.47 10.52 -11.04
CA THR A 174 -4.91 9.12 -10.92
C THR A 174 -3.93 8.08 -11.50
N SER A 175 -2.92 8.51 -12.26
CA SER A 175 -1.97 7.57 -12.84
C SER A 175 -1.17 6.89 -11.74
N LYS A 176 -1.09 5.57 -11.77
CA LYS A 176 -0.32 4.76 -10.81
C LYS A 176 1.01 4.31 -11.38
N ASP A 177 1.22 4.47 -12.68
CA ASP A 177 2.44 4.06 -13.38
C ASP A 177 3.16 5.27 -13.99
N GLY A 178 2.89 6.49 -13.53
CA GLY A 178 3.58 7.70 -14.00
C GLY A 178 3.33 8.07 -15.47
N ARG A 179 2.54 7.29 -16.23
CA ARG A 179 2.13 7.63 -17.60
C ARG A 179 0.86 8.47 -17.57
N ARG A 180 0.60 9.25 -18.63
CA ARG A 180 -0.68 9.96 -18.75
C ARG A 180 -1.83 8.97 -18.88
N TRP A 181 -2.74 8.91 -17.91
CA TRP A 181 -3.98 8.12 -18.02
C TRP A 181 -5.08 8.94 -18.71
N LYS A 182 -6.10 8.26 -19.22
CA LYS A 182 -7.27 8.89 -19.86
C LYS A 182 -8.52 8.68 -19.03
N HIS A 183 -9.38 9.68 -18.95
CA HIS A 183 -10.68 9.56 -18.28
C HIS A 183 -11.68 8.80 -19.17
N CYS A 184 -12.36 7.80 -18.62
CA CYS A 184 -13.51 7.19 -19.27
C CYS A 184 -14.80 7.75 -18.65
N VAL A 185 -15.55 8.51 -19.43
CA VAL A 185 -16.79 9.18 -18.99
C VAL A 185 -17.85 8.16 -18.56
N LEU A 186 -18.00 7.06 -19.30
CA LEU A 186 -18.97 6.02 -19.01
C LEU A 186 -18.67 5.28 -17.68
N CYS A 187 -17.40 4.99 -17.42
CA CYS A 187 -16.99 4.36 -16.15
C CYS A 187 -16.73 5.37 -15.02
N LYS A 188 -16.78 6.68 -15.31
CA LYS A 188 -16.48 7.78 -14.39
C LYS A 188 -15.15 7.60 -13.65
N ARG A 189 -14.12 7.10 -14.35
CA ARG A 189 -12.79 6.85 -13.78
C ARG A 189 -11.69 6.97 -14.83
N CYS A 190 -10.50 7.31 -14.38
CA CYS A 190 -9.30 7.26 -15.20
C CYS A 190 -8.80 5.82 -15.37
N VAL A 191 -8.31 5.52 -16.57
CA VAL A 191 -7.78 4.21 -16.96
C VAL A 191 -6.49 4.37 -17.75
N LYS A 192 -5.70 3.29 -17.81
CA LYS A 192 -4.49 3.24 -18.63
C LYS A 192 -4.81 3.57 -20.10
N PRO A 193 -3.90 4.23 -20.84
CA PRO A 193 -4.12 4.59 -22.25
C PRO A 193 -4.50 3.41 -23.15
N SER A 194 -3.91 2.25 -22.87
CA SER A 194 -4.12 1.01 -23.61
C SER A 194 -5.48 0.36 -23.35
N TRP A 195 -6.26 0.85 -22.38
CA TRP A 195 -7.60 0.32 -22.09
C TRP A 195 -8.65 1.05 -22.91
N PHE A 196 -9.75 0.39 -23.22
CA PHE A 196 -10.92 0.99 -23.89
C PHE A 196 -12.19 0.60 -23.16
N HIS A 197 -13.27 1.35 -23.34
CA HIS A 197 -14.57 0.99 -22.78
C HIS A 197 -15.24 -0.06 -23.67
N CYS A 198 -15.54 -1.23 -23.11
CA CYS A 198 -16.30 -2.27 -23.78
C CYS A 198 -17.79 -2.09 -23.47
N ASN A 199 -18.60 -1.83 -24.50
CA ASN A 199 -20.04 -1.64 -24.34
C ASN A 199 -20.75 -2.92 -23.86
N SER A 200 -20.30 -4.08 -24.33
CA SER A 200 -20.87 -5.38 -23.93
C SER A 200 -20.64 -5.68 -22.45
N CYS A 201 -19.46 -5.36 -21.93
CA CYS A 201 -19.12 -5.55 -20.51
C CYS A 201 -19.50 -4.35 -19.63
N ASN A 202 -19.86 -3.22 -20.24
CA ASN A 202 -20.07 -1.94 -19.58
C ASN A 202 -18.91 -1.54 -18.63
N CYS A 203 -17.68 -1.82 -19.04
CA CYS A 203 -16.48 -1.49 -18.26
C CYS A 203 -15.24 -1.31 -19.15
N CYS A 204 -14.25 -0.57 -18.64
CA CYS A 204 -12.96 -0.49 -19.32
C CYS A 204 -12.16 -1.78 -19.17
N ALA A 205 -11.57 -2.25 -20.26
CA ALA A 205 -10.74 -3.45 -20.35
C ALA A 205 -9.62 -3.30 -21.38
N LEU A 206 -8.74 -4.31 -21.47
CA LEU A 206 -7.72 -4.42 -22.52
C LEU A 206 -8.34 -4.85 -23.86
N PRO A 207 -7.74 -4.51 -25.02
CA PRO A 207 -8.21 -4.87 -26.37
C PRO A 207 -8.66 -6.33 -26.50
N ASN A 208 -7.83 -7.26 -26.03
CA ASN A 208 -8.07 -8.71 -26.19
C ASN A 208 -8.70 -9.34 -24.94
N HIS A 209 -9.64 -8.65 -24.28
CA HIS A 209 -10.38 -9.22 -23.15
C HIS A 209 -11.52 -10.10 -23.63
N THR A 210 -11.84 -11.13 -22.86
CA THR A 210 -13.03 -11.95 -23.07
C THR A 210 -14.23 -11.25 -22.46
N CYS A 211 -15.29 -11.03 -23.25
CA CYS A 211 -16.54 -10.42 -22.78
C CYS A 211 -17.43 -11.40 -22.00
N GLU A 212 -17.03 -12.66 -21.93
CA GLU A 212 -17.75 -13.70 -21.21
C GLU A 212 -17.83 -13.31 -19.74
N LYS A 213 -19.07 -13.09 -19.28
CA LYS A 213 -19.40 -13.21 -17.86
C LYS A 213 -19.17 -14.67 -17.52
N THR A 214 -17.94 -15.05 -17.16
CA THR A 214 -17.78 -16.27 -16.39
C THR A 214 -18.65 -16.05 -15.16
N ASP A 215 -19.62 -16.95 -14.93
CA ASP A 215 -20.27 -17.17 -13.65
C ASP A 215 -19.21 -17.62 -12.63
N ALA A 216 -18.17 -16.80 -12.44
CA ALA A 216 -17.26 -16.90 -11.34
C ALA A 216 -18.12 -16.57 -10.13
N GLY A 217 -18.66 -17.63 -9.54
CA GLY A 217 -19.43 -17.58 -8.33
C GLY A 217 -18.70 -16.75 -7.28
N CYS A 218 -19.46 -16.06 -6.45
CA CYS A 218 -18.92 -15.36 -5.30
C CYS A 218 -17.96 -16.28 -4.54
N PHE A 219 -16.73 -15.83 -4.29
CA PHE A 219 -15.71 -16.61 -3.58
C PHE A 219 -16.12 -17.06 -2.16
N VAL A 220 -17.21 -16.53 -1.61
CA VAL A 220 -17.73 -16.90 -0.29
C VAL A 220 -18.83 -17.96 -0.39
N CYS A 221 -19.77 -17.85 -1.33
CA CYS A 221 -20.95 -18.73 -1.39
C CYS A 221 -21.13 -19.48 -2.72
N GLY A 222 -20.22 -19.31 -3.67
CA GLY A 222 -20.24 -19.96 -4.99
C GLY A 222 -21.35 -19.48 -5.93
N LYS A 223 -22.27 -18.60 -5.49
CA LYS A 223 -23.37 -18.11 -6.33
C LYS A 223 -22.92 -16.99 -7.26
N ALA A 224 -23.35 -17.04 -8.52
CA ALA A 224 -23.13 -15.97 -9.48
C ALA A 224 -23.88 -14.67 -9.10
N GLY A 225 -23.55 -13.57 -9.77
CA GLY A 225 -24.30 -12.32 -9.68
C GLY A 225 -23.87 -11.33 -8.59
N HIS A 226 -22.86 -11.64 -7.77
CA HIS A 226 -22.30 -10.69 -6.80
C HIS A 226 -20.82 -10.93 -6.51
N LYS A 227 -20.11 -9.88 -6.10
CA LYS A 227 -18.73 -9.95 -5.61
C LYS A 227 -18.72 -10.26 -4.11
N ARG A 228 -17.57 -10.72 -3.57
CA ARG A 228 -17.37 -10.97 -2.13
C ARG A 228 -17.94 -9.83 -1.27
N SER A 229 -17.58 -8.58 -1.54
CA SER A 229 -18.01 -7.41 -0.76
C SER A 229 -19.53 -7.20 -0.65
N ALA A 230 -20.32 -7.84 -1.50
CA ALA A 230 -21.78 -7.76 -1.49
C ALA A 230 -22.41 -9.14 -1.22
N CYS A 231 -21.67 -10.07 -0.62
CA CYS A 231 -22.16 -11.42 -0.35
C CYS A 231 -23.10 -11.42 0.87
N PRO A 232 -24.34 -11.93 0.75
CA PRO A 232 -25.26 -12.06 1.89
C PRO A 232 -24.74 -13.01 2.98
N SER A 233 -23.81 -13.90 2.63
CA SER A 233 -23.18 -14.86 3.54
C SER A 233 -21.94 -14.29 4.24
N LEU A 234 -21.52 -13.06 3.92
CA LEU A 234 -20.52 -12.37 4.72
C LEU A 234 -21.21 -11.88 5.99
N SER A 235 -21.02 -12.63 7.08
CA SER A 235 -21.41 -12.19 8.41
C SER A 235 -20.67 -10.88 8.71
N HIS A 236 -21.41 -9.79 8.87
CA HIS A 236 -20.91 -8.56 9.44
C HIS A 236 -20.58 -8.82 10.92
N THR A 237 -19.36 -9.26 11.20
CA THR A 237 -18.75 -9.27 12.52
C THR A 237 -17.62 -8.26 12.53
#